data_AF-A0A8X6V432-F1
#
_entry.id   AF-A0A8X6V432-F1
#
_cell.length_a   1.000
_cell.length_b   1.000
_cell.length_c   1.000
_cell.angle_alpha   90.00
_cell.angle_beta   90.00
_cell.angle_gamma   90.00
#
_symmetry.space_group_name_H-M   'P 1'
#
loop_
_entity.id
_entity.type
_entity.pdbx_description
1 polymer ?
#
loop_
_entity_poly.entity_id
_entity_poly.type
_entity_poly.pdbx_seq_one_letter_code
_entity_poly.pdbx_strand_id
1 'polypeptide(L)'
;MSVIVNESNISKQLSEFWNLENLGIEAEVSDEENIDNDIMSEFEAGISYQNKRYKVKFPWKPNMKTLLENNEEIARKRFLKLRSRFKNDSSLFEDYKLVVNNYLSEKIIERVPFEEENLKHNIFYLPHRAVIRTDKTTSKLRIVFDASSHAKSQLSLNDCLHTEG
;
A
#
# COMPACT_ATOMS: atom_id res chain seq x y z
N MET A 1 -8.07 -50.11 15.38
CA MET A 1 -7.26 -49.49 16.45
C MET A 1 -7.14 -48.01 16.13
N SER A 2 -7.85 -47.15 16.84
CA SER A 2 -7.70 -45.70 16.74
C SER A 2 -6.50 -45.29 17.58
N VAL A 3 -5.43 -44.82 16.93
CA VAL A 3 -4.30 -44.20 17.62
C VAL A 3 -4.79 -42.84 18.10
N ILE A 4 -5.02 -42.70 19.41
CA ILE A 4 -5.29 -41.40 20.03
C ILE A 4 -3.95 -40.66 20.02
N VAL A 5 -3.78 -39.80 19.04
CA VAL A 5 -2.62 -38.90 18.98
C VAL A 5 -2.84 -37.81 20.01
N ASN A 6 -2.03 -37.81 21.06
CA ASN A 6 -2.08 -36.79 22.09
C ASN A 6 -1.37 -35.52 21.59
N GLU A 7 -2.14 -34.60 21.00
CA GLU A 7 -1.65 -33.34 20.41
C GLU A 7 -0.77 -32.54 21.38
N SER A 8 -1.06 -32.58 22.69
CA SER A 8 -0.27 -31.89 23.71
C SER A 8 1.16 -32.44 23.83
N ASN A 9 1.34 -33.75 23.61
CA ASN A 9 2.64 -34.40 23.65
C ASN A 9 3.44 -34.07 22.39
N ILE A 10 2.81 -34.08 21.21
CA ILE A 10 3.46 -33.67 19.96
C ILE A 10 3.90 -32.20 20.02
N SER A 11 3.03 -31.30 20.50
CA SER A 11 3.38 -29.88 20.63
C SER A 11 4.58 -29.64 21.55
N LYS A 12 4.67 -30.41 22.64
CA LYS A 12 5.79 -30.36 23.57
C LYS A 12 7.08 -30.91 22.94
N GLN A 13 7.01 -32.05 22.25
CA GLN A 13 8.15 -32.64 21.54
C GLN A 13 8.65 -31.74 20.41
N LEU A 14 7.74 -31.08 19.69
CA LEU A 14 8.08 -30.13 18.65
C LEU A 14 8.81 -28.92 19.25
N SER A 15 8.27 -28.35 20.33
CA SER A 15 8.90 -27.22 21.04
C SER A 15 10.29 -27.58 21.58
N GLU A 16 10.45 -28.78 22.16
CA GLU A 16 11.75 -29.28 22.62
C GLU A 16 12.73 -29.50 21.46
N PHE A 17 12.26 -30.00 20.31
CA PHE A 17 13.06 -30.16 19.10
C PHE A 17 13.56 -28.80 18.55
N TRP A 18 12.68 -27.81 18.40
CA TRP A 18 13.05 -26.46 17.95
C TRP A 18 14.03 -25.78 18.91
N ASN A 19 13.84 -25.97 20.22
CA ASN A 19 14.77 -25.44 21.23
C ASN A 19 16.14 -26.13 21.17
N LEU A 20 16.20 -27.43 20.86
CA LEU A 20 17.45 -28.17 20.71
C LEU A 20 18.19 -27.80 19.41
N GLU A 21 17.48 -27.52 18.31
CA GLU A 21 18.10 -26.97 17.08
C GLU A 21 18.67 -25.56 17.29
N ASN A 22 18.09 -24.78 18.21
CA ASN A 22 18.55 -23.43 18.56
C ASN A 22 19.69 -23.40 19.61
N LEU A 23 20.17 -24.54 20.12
CA LEU A 23 21.29 -24.58 21.09
C LEU A 23 22.60 -24.09 20.43
N GLY A 24 22.93 -22.82 20.67
CA GLY A 24 24.12 -22.15 20.14
C GLY A 24 23.82 -20.95 19.23
N ILE A 25 22.54 -20.73 18.91
CA ILE A 25 22.04 -19.50 18.28
C ILE A 25 21.13 -18.84 19.32
N GLU A 26 21.73 -18.17 20.30
CA GLU A 26 20.98 -17.10 20.96
C GLU A 26 20.85 -16.01 19.90
N ALA A 27 19.63 -15.84 19.36
CA ALA A 27 19.34 -14.68 18.53
C ALA A 27 19.53 -13.45 19.43
N GLU A 28 20.73 -12.88 19.41
CA GLU A 28 20.88 -11.47 19.73
C GLU A 28 19.92 -10.76 18.80
N VAL A 29 18.83 -10.22 19.36
CA VAL A 29 17.83 -9.49 18.59
C VAL A 29 18.59 -8.40 17.86
N SER A 30 18.72 -8.58 16.54
CA SER A 30 19.53 -7.67 15.74
C SER A 30 18.93 -6.27 15.81
N ASP A 31 19.74 -5.24 15.59
CA ASP A 31 19.22 -3.86 15.50
C ASP A 31 18.09 -3.76 14.45
N GLU A 32 18.13 -4.59 13.40
CA GLU A 32 17.08 -4.69 12.38
C GLU A 32 15.77 -5.27 12.94
N GLU A 33 15.83 -6.36 13.73
CA GLU A 33 14.65 -6.94 14.37
C GLU A 33 14.02 -5.97 15.40
N ASN A 34 14.83 -5.17 16.09
CA ASN A 34 14.32 -4.13 16.99
C ASN A 34 13.60 -3.01 16.22
N ILE A 35 14.14 -2.58 15.08
CA ILE A 35 13.51 -1.57 14.22
C ILE A 35 12.17 -2.08 13.66
N ASP A 36 12.11 -3.33 13.20
CA ASP A 36 10.88 -3.93 12.69
C ASP A 36 9.80 -4.06 13.76
N ASN A 37 10.19 -4.43 14.99
CA ASN A 37 9.28 -4.46 16.12
C ASN A 37 8.73 -3.07 16.47
N ASP A 38 9.57 -2.03 16.43
CA ASP A 38 9.15 -0.65 16.67
C ASP A 38 8.17 -0.16 15.59
N ILE A 39 8.45 -0.46 14.32
CA ILE A 39 7.54 -0.13 13.19
C ILE A 39 6.21 -0.84 13.35
N MET A 40 6.23 -2.13 13.71
CA MET A 40 5.01 -2.92 13.93
C MET A 40 4.19 -2.34 15.10
N SER A 41 4.86 -1.96 16.19
CA SER A 41 4.21 -1.34 17.35
C SER A 41 3.54 -0.01 16.98
N GLU A 42 4.22 0.85 16.20
CA GLU A 42 3.62 2.10 15.71
C GLU A 42 2.43 1.83 14.77
N PHE A 43 2.55 0.84 13.89
CA PHE A 43 1.48 0.44 12.98
C PHE A 43 0.23 0.01 13.75
N GLU A 44 0.38 -0.93 14.69
CA GLU A 44 -0.71 -1.44 15.54
C GLU A 44 -1.36 -0.32 16.36
N ALA A 45 -0.56 0.55 16.97
CA ALA A 45 -1.05 1.71 17.70
C ALA A 45 -1.81 2.72 16.79
N GLY A 46 -1.50 2.72 15.49
CA GLY A 46 -2.15 3.53 14.47
C GLY A 46 -3.48 2.96 13.95
N ILE A 47 -3.83 1.72 14.27
CA ILE A 47 -5.07 1.08 13.82
C ILE A 47 -6.26 1.63 14.60
N SER A 48 -7.28 2.09 13.89
CA SER A 48 -8.57 2.45 14.49
C SER A 48 -9.74 1.92 13.67
N TYR A 49 -10.79 1.48 14.34
CA TYR A 49 -12.01 1.01 13.68
C TYR A 49 -13.11 2.08 13.79
N GLN A 50 -13.48 2.68 12.66
CA GLN A 50 -14.47 3.75 12.59
C GLN A 50 -15.35 3.56 11.35
N ASN A 51 -16.65 3.83 11.46
CA ASN A 51 -17.59 3.76 10.34
C ASN A 51 -17.55 2.41 9.58
N LYS A 52 -17.42 1.31 10.32
CA LYS A 52 -17.29 -0.06 9.77
C LYS A 52 -16.05 -0.28 8.89
N ARG A 53 -14.99 0.50 9.09
CA ARG A 53 -13.72 0.38 8.36
C ARG A 53 -12.54 0.50 9.32
N TYR A 54 -11.49 -0.25 9.04
CA TYR A 54 -10.19 -0.02 9.65
C TYR A 54 -9.53 1.18 8.97
N LYS A 55 -8.97 2.06 9.78
CA LYS A 55 -8.12 3.16 9.37
C LYS A 55 -6.75 2.89 9.96
N VAL A 56 -5.74 3.02 9.12
CA VAL A 56 -4.33 2.87 9.51
C VAL A 56 -3.58 4.11 9.03
N LYS A 57 -2.52 4.46 9.74
CA LYS A 57 -1.60 5.52 9.31
C LYS A 57 -0.66 4.95 8.25
N PHE A 58 -0.18 5.82 7.38
CA PHE A 58 0.96 5.48 6.53
C PHE A 58 2.20 5.21 7.41
N PRO A 59 2.96 4.14 7.15
CA PRO A 59 4.16 3.80 7.90
C PRO A 59 5.33 4.67 7.40
N TRP A 60 5.37 5.94 7.81
CA TRP A 60 6.39 6.88 7.37
C TRP A 60 7.75 6.54 7.96
N LYS A 61 8.78 6.53 7.12
CA LYS A 61 10.17 6.54 7.60
C LYS A 61 10.49 7.84 8.35
N PRO A 62 11.42 7.83 9.32
CA PRO A 62 11.78 9.03 10.09
C PRO A 62 12.09 10.24 9.19
N ASN A 63 11.46 11.38 9.48
CA ASN A 63 11.59 12.66 8.76
C ASN A 63 11.17 12.65 7.27
N MET A 64 10.72 11.53 6.70
CA MET A 64 10.43 11.46 5.26
C MET A 64 9.16 12.19 4.84
N LYS A 65 8.17 12.30 5.74
CA LYS A 65 6.92 13.02 5.44
C LYS A 65 7.16 14.47 5.05
N THR A 66 8.07 15.16 5.72
CA THR A 66 8.40 16.57 5.46
C THR A 66 9.35 16.75 4.28
N LEU A 67 10.09 15.71 3.90
CA LEU A 67 11.00 15.70 2.75
C LEU A 67 10.28 15.35 1.44
N LEU A 68 9.09 14.74 1.51
CA LEU A 68 8.31 14.40 0.33
C LEU A 68 7.77 15.66 -0.34
N GLU A 69 8.38 16.04 -1.46
CA GLU A 69 7.93 17.14 -2.28
C GLU A 69 6.69 16.80 -3.13
N ASN A 70 5.95 17.85 -3.52
CA ASN A 70 4.80 17.72 -4.40
C ASN A 70 5.24 17.34 -5.83
N ASN A 71 4.57 16.32 -6.41
CA ASN A 71 4.88 15.77 -7.74
C ASN A 71 3.84 16.11 -8.84
N GLU A 72 3.01 17.14 -8.64
CA GLU A 72 1.86 17.49 -9.50
C GLU A 72 2.24 17.57 -10.97
N GLU A 73 3.39 18.18 -11.30
CA GLU A 73 3.80 18.35 -12.70
C GLU A 73 3.91 17.00 -13.44
N ILE A 74 4.42 15.97 -12.77
CA ILE A 74 4.60 14.63 -13.35
C ILE A 74 3.26 13.91 -13.46
N ALA A 75 2.46 13.96 -12.40
CA ALA A 75 1.12 13.38 -12.40
C ALA A 75 0.25 14.00 -13.50
N ARG A 76 0.28 15.33 -13.63
CA ARG A 76 -0.43 16.10 -14.65
C ARG A 76 0.04 15.76 -16.06
N LYS A 77 1.36 15.67 -16.30
CA LYS A 77 1.90 15.25 -17.61
C LYS A 77 1.41 13.85 -18.00
N ARG A 78 1.42 12.90 -17.07
CA ARG A 78 0.92 11.52 -17.31
C ARG A 78 -0.60 11.52 -17.55
N PHE A 79 -1.35 12.29 -16.79
CA PHE A 79 -2.79 12.45 -16.98
C PHE A 79 -3.15 13.05 -18.35
N LEU A 80 -2.42 14.08 -18.80
CA LEU A 80 -2.67 14.69 -20.11
C LEU A 80 -2.45 13.70 -21.27
N LYS A 81 -1.43 12.83 -21.16
CA LYS A 81 -1.20 11.74 -22.13
C LYS A 81 -2.35 10.73 -22.11
N LEU A 82 -2.81 10.31 -20.92
CA LEU A 82 -3.96 9.42 -20.77
C LEU A 82 -5.23 10.04 -21.37
N ARG A 83 -5.49 11.32 -21.09
CA ARG A 83 -6.60 12.07 -21.65
C ARG A 83 -6.54 12.15 -23.18
N SER A 84 -5.35 12.29 -23.75
CA SER A 84 -5.18 12.24 -25.21
C SER A 84 -5.56 10.88 -25.79
N ARG A 85 -5.28 9.77 -25.08
CA ARG A 85 -5.73 8.43 -25.50
C ARG A 85 -7.25 8.32 -25.45
N PHE A 86 -7.90 8.82 -24.39
CA PHE A 86 -9.36 8.82 -24.28
C PHE A 86 -10.06 9.52 -25.45
N LYS A 87 -9.45 10.57 -26.02
CA LYS A 87 -10.02 11.24 -27.20
C LYS A 87 -10.05 10.36 -28.45
N ASN A 88 -9.10 9.44 -28.57
CA ASN A 88 -8.94 8.58 -29.74
C ASN A 88 -9.58 7.19 -29.53
N ASP A 89 -9.97 6.87 -28.30
CA ASP A 89 -10.53 5.58 -27.90
C ASP A 89 -11.66 5.79 -26.89
N SER A 90 -12.88 5.92 -27.41
CA SER A 90 -14.07 6.15 -26.58
C SER A 90 -14.44 4.94 -25.72
N SER A 91 -14.15 3.72 -26.18
CA SER A 91 -14.40 2.50 -25.39
C SER A 91 -13.54 2.50 -24.14
N LEU A 92 -12.24 2.80 -24.29
CA LEU A 92 -11.33 2.92 -23.17
C LEU A 92 -11.80 3.99 -22.16
N PHE A 93 -12.30 5.13 -22.65
CA PHE A 93 -12.79 6.19 -21.77
C PHE A 93 -13.99 5.75 -20.94
N GLU A 94 -15.00 5.13 -21.56
CA GLU A 94 -16.20 4.68 -20.84
C GLU A 94 -15.87 3.59 -19.82
N ASP A 95 -15.02 2.61 -20.19
CA ASP A 95 -14.56 1.58 -19.25
C ASP A 95 -13.79 2.19 -18.07
N TYR A 96 -12.90 3.16 -18.34
CA TYR A 96 -12.13 3.84 -17.31
C TYR A 96 -13.05 4.63 -16.36
N LYS A 97 -14.00 5.37 -16.93
CA LYS A 97 -14.99 6.15 -16.18
C LYS A 97 -15.86 5.27 -15.30
N LEU A 98 -16.25 4.09 -15.79
CA LEU A 98 -16.98 3.10 -15.00
C LEU A 98 -16.17 2.68 -13.76
N VAL A 99 -14.88 2.37 -13.92
CA VAL A 99 -14.01 2.00 -12.78
C VAL A 99 -13.90 3.14 -11.75
N VAL A 100 -13.69 4.39 -12.20
CA VAL A 100 -13.63 5.54 -11.29
C VAL A 100 -14.95 5.76 -10.56
N ASN A 101 -16.09 5.62 -11.25
CA ASN A 101 -17.41 5.74 -10.64
C ASN A 101 -17.68 4.65 -9.61
N ASN A 102 -17.22 3.42 -9.86
CA ASN A 102 -17.30 2.34 -8.88
C ASN A 102 -16.47 2.65 -7.63
N TYR A 103 -15.25 3.18 -7.78
CA TYR A 103 -14.46 3.62 -6.63
C TYR A 103 -15.18 4.72 -5.82
N LEU A 104 -15.88 5.63 -6.50
CA LEU A 104 -16.64 6.69 -5.84
C LEU A 104 -17.87 6.14 -5.10
N SER A 105 -18.62 5.22 -5.71
CA SER A 105 -19.82 4.61 -5.10
C SER A 105 -19.47 3.72 -3.90
N GLU A 106 -18.33 3.01 -3.98
CA GLU A 106 -17.77 2.22 -2.89
C GLU A 106 -17.07 3.06 -1.83
N LYS A 107 -17.00 4.39 -2.00
CA LYS A 107 -16.30 5.34 -1.12
C LYS A 107 -14.83 4.96 -0.91
N ILE A 108 -14.18 4.45 -1.96
CA ILE A 108 -12.72 4.19 -2.00
C ILE A 108 -11.99 5.50 -2.30
N ILE A 109 -12.57 6.33 -3.17
CA ILE A 109 -12.08 7.67 -3.48
C ILE A 109 -13.15 8.71 -3.15
N GLU A 110 -12.73 9.96 -2.98
CA GLU A 110 -13.61 11.11 -2.81
C GLU A 110 -13.11 12.29 -3.64
N ARG A 111 -13.98 13.28 -3.87
CA ARG A 111 -13.57 14.53 -4.51
C ARG A 111 -12.82 15.37 -3.48
N VAL A 112 -11.65 15.87 -3.85
CA VAL A 112 -10.89 16.83 -3.05
C VAL A 112 -11.70 18.14 -2.95
N PRO A 113 -12.02 18.64 -1.74
CA PRO A 113 -12.68 19.93 -1.53
C PRO A 113 -11.98 21.10 -2.23
N PHE A 114 -12.76 22.08 -2.72
CA PHE A 114 -12.25 23.23 -3.48
C PHE A 114 -11.63 24.32 -2.60
N GLU A 115 -12.03 24.38 -1.32
CA GLU A 115 -11.58 25.37 -0.34
C GLU A 115 -10.66 24.70 0.68
N GLU A 116 -9.39 24.51 0.34
CA GLU A 116 -8.44 23.95 1.30
C GLU A 116 -7.18 24.80 1.41
N GLU A 117 -7.28 25.88 2.18
CA GLU A 117 -6.10 26.52 2.77
C GLU A 117 -5.28 25.54 3.64
N ASN A 118 -5.86 24.38 4.00
CA ASN A 118 -5.24 23.31 4.78
C ASN A 118 -4.49 22.25 3.94
N LEU A 119 -4.64 22.20 2.61
CA LEU A 119 -3.86 21.29 1.75
C LEU A 119 -2.40 21.72 1.59
N LYS A 120 -1.99 22.87 2.13
CA LYS A 120 -0.68 23.47 1.83
C LYS A 120 0.53 22.59 2.17
N HIS A 121 0.37 21.50 2.92
CA HIS A 121 1.48 20.66 3.36
C HIS A 121 1.24 19.17 3.06
N ASN A 122 2.25 18.51 2.50
CA ASN A 122 2.31 17.06 2.23
C ASN A 122 1.29 16.54 1.18
N ILE A 123 1.09 17.28 0.08
CA ILE A 123 0.33 16.78 -1.08
C ILE A 123 1.25 15.96 -1.98
N PHE A 124 0.84 14.74 -2.30
CA PHE A 124 1.46 13.93 -3.34
C PHE A 124 0.36 13.33 -4.23
N TYR A 125 0.53 13.43 -5.54
CA TYR A 125 -0.40 12.93 -6.53
C TYR A 125 0.06 11.57 -7.04
N LEU A 126 -0.82 10.57 -7.03
CA LEU A 126 -0.52 9.25 -7.59
C LEU A 126 -0.84 9.26 -9.09
N PRO A 127 0.16 9.25 -9.99
CA PRO A 127 -0.11 9.09 -11.41
C PRO A 127 -0.73 7.73 -11.64
N HIS A 128 -1.62 7.63 -12.61
CA HIS A 128 -2.38 6.41 -12.83
C HIS A 128 -2.47 6.05 -14.31
N ARG A 129 -2.66 4.75 -14.58
CA ARG A 129 -2.83 4.23 -15.94
C ARG A 129 -3.80 3.07 -15.99
N ALA A 130 -4.42 2.89 -17.15
CA ALA A 130 -5.21 1.70 -17.45
C ALA A 130 -4.30 0.51 -17.75
N VAL A 131 -4.60 -0.63 -17.15
CA VAL A 131 -4.04 -1.95 -17.51
C VAL A 131 -5.19 -2.82 -17.99
N ILE A 132 -5.07 -3.31 -19.22
CA ILE A 132 -6.08 -4.17 -19.85
C ILE A 132 -5.66 -5.62 -19.68
N ARG A 133 -6.53 -6.40 -19.05
CA ARG A 133 -6.35 -7.84 -18.85
C ARG A 133 -7.24 -8.58 -19.85
N THR A 134 -6.60 -9.25 -20.81
CA THR A 134 -7.29 -10.06 -21.83
C THR A 134 -7.70 -11.44 -21.31
N ASP A 135 -7.26 -11.81 -20.10
CA ASP A 135 -7.36 -13.14 -19.50
C ASP A 135 -8.56 -13.31 -18.54
N LYS A 136 -9.38 -12.27 -18.31
CA LYS A 136 -10.54 -12.34 -17.40
C LYS A 136 -11.85 -11.93 -18.06
N THR A 137 -12.91 -12.65 -17.70
CA THR A 137 -14.28 -12.50 -18.21
C THR A 137 -15.04 -11.30 -17.66
N THR A 138 -14.68 -10.75 -16.49
CA THR A 138 -15.55 -9.80 -15.77
C THR A 138 -14.97 -8.40 -15.46
N SER A 139 -13.67 -8.15 -15.66
CA SER A 139 -13.15 -6.77 -15.69
C SER A 139 -11.92 -6.67 -16.59
N LYS A 140 -12.16 -6.30 -17.85
CA LYS A 140 -11.10 -6.12 -18.85
C LYS A 140 -10.14 -4.99 -18.50
N LEU A 141 -10.56 -4.01 -17.69
CA LEU A 141 -9.75 -2.83 -17.35
C LEU A 141 -9.60 -2.66 -15.83
N ARG A 142 -8.38 -2.34 -15.39
CA ARG A 142 -8.05 -1.88 -14.04
C ARG A 142 -7.25 -0.60 -14.09
N ILE A 143 -7.40 0.24 -13.06
CA ILE A 143 -6.59 1.43 -12.87
C ILE A 143 -5.46 1.09 -11.90
N VAL A 144 -4.22 1.30 -12.34
CA VAL A 144 -3.03 1.15 -11.49
C VAL A 144 -2.51 2.53 -11.14
N PHE A 145 -2.32 2.77 -9.85
CA PHE A 145 -1.70 3.97 -9.28
C PHE A 145 -0.21 3.71 -9.05
N ASP A 146 0.62 4.67 -9.45
CA ASP A 146 2.08 4.55 -9.44
C ASP A 146 2.67 5.38 -8.30
N ALA A 147 2.80 4.76 -7.13
CA ALA A 147 3.40 5.39 -5.95
C ALA A 147 4.94 5.47 -5.98
N SER A 148 5.59 4.80 -6.94
CA SER A 148 7.03 4.93 -7.17
C SER A 148 7.39 6.01 -8.18
N SER A 149 6.42 6.74 -8.72
CA SER A 149 6.70 7.84 -9.67
C SER A 149 7.25 9.08 -8.96
N HIS A 150 8.44 9.52 -9.35
CA HIS A 150 9.08 10.74 -8.83
C HIS A 150 9.80 11.53 -9.94
N ALA A 151 10.19 12.77 -9.64
CA ALA A 151 11.03 13.57 -10.53
C ALA A 151 12.49 13.13 -10.41
N LYS A 152 13.32 13.53 -11.37
CA LYS A 152 14.77 13.31 -11.26
C LYS A 152 15.27 13.95 -9.96
N SER A 153 16.01 13.18 -9.16
CA SER A 153 16.55 13.59 -7.86
C SER A 153 15.51 13.97 -6.80
N GLN A 154 14.27 13.50 -6.94
CA GLN A 154 13.20 13.66 -5.95
C GLN A 154 12.78 12.30 -5.40
N LEU A 155 12.18 12.29 -4.20
CA LEU A 155 11.67 11.07 -3.57
C LEU A 155 10.29 10.68 -4.14
N SER A 156 10.03 9.37 -4.20
CA SER A 156 8.68 8.85 -4.41
C SER A 156 7.95 8.61 -3.08
N LEU A 157 6.64 8.39 -3.14
CA LEU A 157 5.89 8.02 -1.94
C LEU A 157 6.42 6.70 -1.35
N ASN A 158 6.74 5.72 -2.20
CA ASN A 158 7.29 4.44 -1.74
C ASN A 158 8.66 4.59 -1.06
N ASP A 159 9.51 5.52 -1.51
CA ASP A 159 10.81 5.76 -0.86
C ASP A 159 10.64 6.26 0.58
N CYS A 160 9.58 7.03 0.82
CA CYS A 160 9.26 7.65 2.10
C CYS A 160 8.52 6.75 3.09
N LEU A 161 8.04 5.58 2.66
CA LEU A 161 7.30 4.64 3.49
C LEU A 161 8.16 3.40 3.78
N HIS A 162 7.95 2.80 4.95
CA HIS A 162 8.37 1.42 5.16
C HIS A 162 7.55 0.52 4.23
N THR A 163 8.25 -0.28 3.44
CA THR A 163 7.67 -1.26 2.54
C THR A 163 8.27 -2.61 2.90
N GLU A 164 7.45 -3.64 3.06
CA GLU A 164 7.96 -5.01 3.17
C GLU A 164 8.77 -5.33 1.89
N GLY A 165 10.01 -5.80 2.09
CA GLY A 165 10.92 -6.23 1.03
C GLY A 165 10.69 -7.68 0.63
#